data_AF-A0AAE9YYP3-F1
#
_entry.id   AF-A0AAE9YYP3-F1
#
_cell.length_a   1.000
_cell.length_b   1.000
_cell.length_c   1.000
_cell.angle_alpha   90.00
_cell.angle_beta   90.00
_cell.angle_gamma   90.00
#
_symmetry.space_group_name_H-M   'P 1'
#
loop_
_entity.id
_entity.type
_entity.pdbx_description
1 polymer ?
#
loop_
_entity_poly.entity_id
_entity_poly.type
_entity_poly.pdbx_seq_one_letter_code
_entity_poly.pdbx_strand_id
1 'polypeptide(L)' 'MSSFNTEAITNSMGKLFEEKDAKVRETSELDLTDTGNLLKFQQAIGEWGNATSLASTTMKSLSDAISGVIQKM' A
#
# COMPACT_ATOMS: atom_id res chain seq x y z
N MET A 1 22.82 18.33 -3.80
CA MET A 1 22.18 17.09 -3.31
C MET A 1 20.71 17.15 -3.71
N SER A 2 20.29 16.39 -4.72
CA SER A 2 18.87 16.22 -5.00
C SER A 2 18.29 15.48 -3.80
N SER A 3 17.51 16.17 -2.97
CA SER A 3 16.79 15.56 -1.85
C SER A 3 15.83 14.54 -2.45
N PHE A 4 16.24 13.27 -2.42
CA PHE A 4 15.38 12.14 -2.79
C PHE A 4 14.15 12.25 -1.88
N ASN A 5 12.98 12.55 -2.45
CA ASN A 5 11.80 12.96 -1.70
C ASN A 5 11.06 11.73 -1.18
N THR A 6 11.70 11.01 -0.25
CA THR A 6 11.14 9.87 0.46
C THR A 6 9.81 10.22 1.14
N GLU A 7 9.66 11.44 1.65
CA GLU A 7 8.41 11.94 2.21
C GLU A 7 7.26 11.94 1.19
N ALA A 8 7.50 12.39 -0.05
CA ALA A 8 6.47 12.35 -1.09
C ALA A 8 6.05 10.92 -1.46
N ILE A 9 6.99 9.98 -1.47
CA ILE A 9 6.69 8.56 -1.74
C ILE A 9 5.90 7.96 -0.57
N THR A 10 6.34 8.19 0.67
CA THR A 10 5.63 7.74 1.88
C THR A 10 4.21 8.32 1.95
N ASN A 11 4.04 9.62 1.66
CA ASN A 11 2.72 10.27 1.65
C ASN A 11 1.81 9.74 0.54
N SER A 12 2.35 9.49 -0.66
CA SER A 12 1.56 8.92 -1.77
C SER A 12 1.14 7.49 -1.46
N MET A 13 2.03 6.72 -0.82
CA MET A 13 1.73 5.36 -0.39
C MET A 13 0.68 5.35 0.74
N GLY A 14 0.80 6.25 1.72
CA GLY A 14 -0.18 6.42 2.80
C GLY A 14 -1.58 6.71 2.28
N LYS A 15 -1.73 7.60 1.29
CA LYS A 15 -3.02 7.86 0.62
C LYS A 15 -3.57 6.63 -0.09
N LEU A 16 -2.72 5.90 -0.81
CA LEU A 16 -3.09 4.64 -1.46
C LEU A 16 -3.59 3.60 -0.45
N PHE A 17 -2.95 3.52 0.72
CA PHE A 17 -3.41 2.67 1.81
C PHE A 17 -4.76 3.10 2.36
N GLU A 18 -4.95 4.39 2.65
CA GLU A 18 -6.22 4.91 3.15
C GLU A 18 -7.37 4.64 2.18
N GLU A 19 -7.16 4.83 0.87
CA GLU A 19 -8.17 4.53 -0.15
C GLU A 19 -8.52 3.04 -0.22
N LYS A 20 -7.51 2.15 -0.13
CA LYS A 20 -7.73 0.70 -0.17
C LYS A 20 -8.36 0.20 1.13
N ASP A 21 -7.97 0.73 2.27
CA ASP A 21 -8.54 0.40 3.58
C ASP A 21 -10.01 0.84 3.67
N ALA A 22 -10.34 2.03 3.16
CA ALA A 22 -11.71 2.50 3.05
C ALA A 22 -12.57 1.56 2.19
N LYS A 23 -12.04 1.07 1.06
CA LYS A 23 -12.74 0.12 0.17
C LYS A 23 -12.95 -1.25 0.82
N VAL A 24 -12.00 -1.73 1.62
CA VAL A 24 -12.17 -2.95 2.42
C VAL A 24 -13.24 -2.75 3.49
N ARG A 25 -13.24 -1.61 4.20
CA ARG A 25 -14.28 -1.30 5.19
C ARG A 25 -15.67 -1.20 4.56
N GLU A 26 -15.80 -0.45 3.47
CA GLU A 26 -17.07 -0.30 2.73
C GLU A 26 -17.61 -1.66 2.26
N THR A 27 -16.73 -2.53 1.74
CA THR A 27 -17.15 -3.87 1.30
C THR A 27 -17.40 -4.85 2.45
N SER A 28 -16.82 -4.63 3.63
CA SER A 28 -17.08 -5.42 4.84
C SER A 28 -18.44 -5.13 5.47
N GLU A 29 -19.00 -3.94 5.21
CA GLU A 29 -20.32 -3.51 5.70
C GLU A 29 -21.47 -4.02 4.82
N LEU A 30 -21.16 -4.63 3.67
CA LEU A 30 -22.15 -5.27 2.81
C LEU A 30 -22.65 -6.58 3.44
N ASP A 31 -23.83 -7.02 3.02
CA ASP A 31 -24.32 -8.34 3.38
C ASP A 31 -23.42 -9.43 2.77
N LEU A 32 -22.54 -10.00 3.59
CA LEU A 32 -21.59 -11.04 3.20
C LEU A 32 -22.24 -12.42 3.07
N THR A 33 -23.54 -12.56 3.30
CA THR A 33 -24.27 -13.80 2.96
C THR A 33 -24.59 -13.89 1.47
N ASP A 34 -24.60 -12.74 0.77
CA ASP A 34 -24.66 -12.65 -0.68
C ASP A 34 -23.28 -12.96 -1.29
N THR A 35 -23.22 -13.99 -2.13
CA THR A 35 -21.98 -14.44 -2.79
C THR A 35 -21.32 -13.35 -3.64
N GLY A 36 -22.09 -12.45 -4.26
CA GLY A 36 -21.56 -11.33 -5.03
C GLY A 36 -20.87 -10.28 -4.16
N ASN A 37 -21.41 -10.00 -2.97
CA ASN A 37 -20.78 -9.10 -2.01
C ASN A 37 -19.54 -9.73 -1.35
N LEU A 38 -19.58 -11.03 -1.06
CA LEU A 38 -18.44 -11.83 -0.59
C LEU A 38 -17.27 -11.77 -1.58
N LEU A 39 -17.56 -11.87 -2.88
CA LEU A 39 -16.55 -11.77 -3.94
C LEU A 39 -15.92 -10.37 -3.99
N LYS A 40 -16.73 -9.31 -3.85
CA LYS A 40 -16.25 -7.92 -3.81
C LYS A 40 -15.35 -7.67 -2.60
N PHE A 41 -15.72 -8.20 -1.44
CA PHE A 41 -14.90 -8.12 -0.22
C PHE A 41 -13.57 -8.86 -0.39
N GLN A 42 -13.59 -10.08 -0.95
CA GLN A 42 -12.37 -10.83 -1.26
C GLN A 42 -11.47 -10.09 -2.26
N GLN A 43 -12.05 -9.47 -3.29
CA GLN A 43 -11.31 -8.64 -4.24
C GLN A 43 -10.69 -7.41 -3.55
N ALA A 44 -11.44 -6.74 -2.67
CA ALA A 44 -10.95 -5.58 -1.92
C ALA A 44 -9.77 -5.97 -1.01
N ILE A 45 -9.85 -7.08 -0.28
CA ILE A 45 -8.74 -7.61 0.52
C ILE A 45 -7.53 -7.97 -0.34
N GLY A 46 -7.74 -8.61 -1.49
CA GLY A 46 -6.67 -8.97 -2.41
C GLY A 46 -5.95 -7.74 -2.98
N GLU A 47 -6.70 -6.72 -3.38
CA GLU A 47 -6.16 -5.43 -3.81
C GLU A 47 -5.38 -4.74 -2.69
N TRP A 48 -5.90 -4.75 -1.46
CA TRP A 48 -5.23 -4.19 -0.29
C TRP A 48 -3.91 -4.93 -0.01
N GLY A 49 -3.91 -6.27 0.02
CA GLY A 49 -2.70 -7.05 0.25
C GLY A 49 -1.62 -6.83 -0.80
N ASN A 50 -2.00 -6.71 -2.08
CA ASN A 50 -1.08 -6.38 -3.16
C ASN A 50 -0.49 -4.97 -3.02
N ALA A 51 -1.32 -3.98 -2.67
CA ALA A 51 -0.86 -2.63 -2.41
C ALA A 51 0.11 -2.58 -1.22
N THR A 52 -0.17 -3.31 -0.14
CA THR A 52 0.70 -3.44 1.03
C THR A 52 2.06 -4.04 0.70
N SER A 53 2.05 -5.12 -0.10
CA SER A 53 3.28 -5.79 -0.54
C SER A 53 4.14 -4.88 -1.43
N LEU A 54 3.50 -4.18 -2.37
CA LEU A 54 4.18 -3.23 -3.24
C LEU A 54 4.78 -2.08 -2.44
N ALA A 55 4.01 -1.49 -1.53
CA ALA A 55 4.45 -0.43 -0.64
C ALA A 55 5.67 -0.82 0.20
N SER A 56 5.62 -2.01 0.81
CA SER A 56 6.70 -2.55 1.62
C SER A 56 7.96 -2.78 0.79
N THR A 57 7.80 -3.31 -0.43
CA THR A 57 8.90 -3.54 -1.36
C THR A 57 9.53 -2.21 -1.81
N THR A 58 8.71 -1.21 -2.17
CA THR A 58 9.18 0.11 -2.55
C THR A 58 9.93 0.80 -1.41
N MET A 59 9.40 0.75 -0.17
CA MET A 59 10.09 1.30 0.99
C MET A 59 11.39 0.58 1.31
N LYS A 60 11.43 -0.75 1.16
CA LYS A 60 12.66 -1.52 1.32
C LYS A 60 13.71 -1.13 0.29
N SER A 61 13.35 -1.08 -0.99
CA SER A 61 14.26 -0.65 -2.07
C SER A 61 14.75 0.78 -1.88
N LEU A 62 13.90 1.68 -1.36
CA LEU A 62 14.30 3.05 -0.98
C LEU A 62 15.30 3.05 0.17
N SER A 63 15.03 2.30 1.23
CA SER A 63 15.93 2.15 2.39
C SER A 63 17.29 1.59 1.98
N ASP A 64 17.29 0.58 1.10
CA ASP A 64 18.51 -0.05 0.59
C ASP A 64 19.30 0.91 -0.31
N ALA A 65 18.62 1.69 -1.16
CA ALA A 65 19.27 2.70 -1.99
C ALA A 65 19.93 3.82 -1.15
N ILE A 66 19.26 4.29 -0.10
CA ILE A 66 19.83 5.29 0.83
C ILE A 66 21.02 4.71 1.58
N SER A 67 20.88 3.50 2.11
CA SER A 67 21.97 2.82 2.83
C SER A 67 23.19 2.59 1.95
N GLY A 68 22.98 2.20 0.69
CA GLY A 68 24.04 2.03 -0.31
C GLY A 68 24.73 3.33 -0.71
N VAL A 69 24.02 4.46 -0.70
CA VAL A 69 24.63 5.79 -0.90
C VAL A 69 25.45 6.20 0.32
N ILE A 70 24.95 5.98 1.54
CA ILE A 70 25.68 6.30 2.78
C ILE A 70 26.94 5.44 2.92
N GLN A 71 26.89 4.14 2.57
CA GLN A 71 28.07 3.26 2.60
C GLN A 71 29.14 3.61 1.57
N LYS A 72 28.82 4.40 0.53
CA LYS A 72 29.77 4.82 -0.50
C LYS A 72 30.41 6.19 -0.21
N MET A 73 29.96 6.89 0.83
CA MET A 73 30.65 8.08 1.39
C MET A 73 31.61 7.64 2.49
#